data_AF-A0A662HE57-F1
#
_entry.id   AF-A0A662HE57-F1
#
_cell.length_a   1.000
_cell.length_b   1.000
_cell.length_c   1.000
_cell.angle_alpha   90.00
_cell.angle_beta   90.00
_cell.angle_gamma   90.00
#
_symmetry.space_group_name_H-M   'P 1'
#
loop_
_entity.id
_entity.type
_entity.pdbx_description
1 polymer ?
#
loop_
_entity_poly.entity_id
_entity_poly.type
_entity_poly.pdbx_seq_one_letter_code
_entity_poly.pdbx_strand_id
1 'polypeptide(L)'
;MNDRVEVIVDSREAVNAKVIISKLKDMGANVKIEKLDVGDYVLSEDVAVERKTVIDFVGTLTRRNLFEQVFAMKEVYARPILVLEGYLGILKKISKINMNSVYGALATLARNGISIVPTLDSKSTA
;
A
#
# COMPACT_ATOMS: atom_id res chain seq x y z
N MET A 1 11.20 15.83 -24.62
CA MET A 1 10.68 14.50 -24.27
C MET A 1 9.71 14.70 -23.13
N ASN A 2 8.46 14.26 -23.25
CA ASN A 2 7.53 14.32 -22.11
C ASN A 2 7.96 13.19 -21.16
N ASP A 3 8.67 13.54 -20.08
CA ASP A 3 8.88 12.64 -18.94
C ASP A 3 7.53 12.42 -18.27
N ARG A 4 6.75 11.48 -18.80
CA ARG A 4 5.56 10.98 -18.12
C ARG A 4 6.03 10.10 -16.97
N VAL A 5 5.51 10.35 -15.77
CA VAL A 5 5.74 9.51 -14.61
C VAL A 5 5.30 8.09 -14.95
N GLU A 6 6.22 7.12 -14.85
CA GLU A 6 5.91 5.70 -15.05
C GLU A 6 5.51 5.07 -13.73
N VAL A 7 4.42 4.29 -13.75
CA VAL A 7 3.95 3.52 -12.60
C VAL A 7 3.69 2.09 -13.07
N ILE A 8 4.38 1.13 -12.48
CA ILE A 8 4.10 -0.30 -12.72
C ILE A 8 3.16 -0.78 -11.62
N VAL A 9 2.07 -1.42 -12.00
CA VAL A 9 1.05 -1.94 -11.09
C VAL A 9 1.05 -3.45 -11.15
N ASP A 10 1.03 -4.11 -9.99
CA ASP A 10 0.90 -5.56 -9.93
C ASP A 10 -0.41 -6.01 -10.57
N SER A 11 -0.33 -7.06 -11.39
CA SER A 11 -1.46 -7.62 -12.11
C SER A 11 -2.63 -8.06 -11.21
N ARG A 12 -2.37 -8.48 -9.96
CA ARG A 12 -3.41 -8.87 -8.99
C ARG A 12 -4.08 -7.63 -8.41
N GLU A 13 -3.31 -6.59 -8.09
CA GLU A 13 -3.86 -5.33 -7.60
C GLU A 13 -4.69 -4.62 -8.69
N ALA A 14 -4.24 -4.68 -9.95
CA ALA A 14 -4.93 -4.06 -11.08
C ALA A 14 -6.37 -4.54 -11.26
N VAL A 15 -6.71 -5.76 -10.81
CA VAL A 15 -8.08 -6.29 -10.83
C VAL A 15 -9.02 -5.45 -9.96
N ASN A 16 -8.53 -4.97 -8.82
CA ASN A 16 -9.31 -4.28 -7.79
C ASN A 16 -9.10 -2.76 -7.80
N ALA A 17 -7.98 -2.28 -8.32
CA ALA A 17 -7.55 -0.88 -8.29
C ALA A 17 -7.92 -0.06 -9.55
N LYS A 18 -9.03 -0.40 -10.24
CA LYS A 18 -9.44 0.26 -11.49
C LYS A 18 -9.56 1.79 -11.36
N VAL A 19 -10.06 2.27 -10.23
CA VAL A 19 -10.20 3.71 -9.95
C VAL A 19 -8.83 4.39 -9.86
N ILE A 20 -7.87 3.77 -9.18
CA ILE A 20 -6.51 4.29 -9.03
C ILE A 20 -5.83 4.36 -10.40
N ILE A 21 -5.87 3.25 -11.15
CA ILE A 21 -5.28 3.17 -12.49
C ILE A 21 -5.87 4.23 -13.42
N SER A 22 -7.19 4.39 -13.41
CA SER A 22 -7.85 5.42 -14.23
C SER A 22 -7.37 6.82 -13.84
N LYS A 23 -7.30 7.11 -12.54
CA LYS A 23 -6.89 8.44 -12.05
C LYS A 23 -5.43 8.77 -12.35
N LEU A 24 -4.52 7.81 -12.16
CA LEU A 24 -3.12 7.97 -12.54
C LEU A 24 -2.97 8.29 -14.03
N LYS A 25 -3.72 7.59 -14.90
CA LYS A 25 -3.74 7.87 -16.34
C LYS A 25 -4.33 9.24 -16.66
N ASP A 26 -5.42 9.64 -16.00
CA ASP A 26 -6.02 10.98 -16.15
C ASP A 26 -5.02 12.09 -15.78
N MET A 27 -4.15 11.83 -14.80
CA MET A 27 -3.08 12.73 -14.37
C MET A 27 -1.84 12.69 -15.28
N GLY A 28 -1.86 11.87 -16.33
CA GLY A 28 -0.81 11.79 -17.35
C GLY A 28 0.29 10.77 -17.08
N ALA A 29 0.14 9.91 -16.05
CA ALA A 29 1.10 8.84 -15.77
C ALA A 29 1.04 7.74 -16.84
N ASN A 30 2.20 7.17 -17.18
CA ASN A 30 2.32 5.97 -17.97
C ASN A 30 2.16 4.74 -17.06
N VAL A 31 0.96 4.16 -17.03
CA VAL A 31 0.65 3.01 -16.17
C VAL A 31 0.86 1.69 -16.92
N LYS A 32 1.82 0.88 -16.46
CA LYS A 32 2.05 -0.50 -16.93
C LYS A 32 1.46 -1.49 -15.94
N ILE A 33 0.98 -2.63 -16.44
CA ILE A 33 0.47 -3.71 -15.60
C ILE A 33 1.38 -4.91 -15.82
N GLU A 34 2.05 -5.36 -14.77
CA GLU A 34 3.01 -6.46 -14.81
C GLU A 34 2.84 -7.34 -13.57
N LYS A 35 3.37 -8.56 -13.59
CA LYS A 35 3.39 -9.40 -12.39
C LYS A 35 4.61 -9.00 -11.56
N LEU A 36 4.38 -8.51 -10.34
CA LEU A 36 5.44 -8.16 -9.41
C LEU A 36 5.67 -9.30 -8.42
N ASP A 37 6.93 -9.51 -8.03
CA ASP A 37 7.26 -10.48 -6.98
C ASP A 37 6.86 -9.94 -5.60
N VAL A 38 7.04 -8.63 -5.35
CA VAL A 38 6.66 -7.94 -4.12
C VAL A 38 6.09 -6.54 -4.41
N GLY A 39 5.18 -6.08 -3.55
CA GLY A 39 4.51 -4.77 -3.66
C GLY A 39 3.36 -4.74 -4.67
N ASP A 40 2.53 -3.71 -4.56
CA ASP A 40 1.37 -3.47 -5.42
C ASP A 40 1.66 -2.46 -6.53
N TYR A 41 2.56 -1.50 -6.26
CA TYR A 41 2.99 -0.48 -7.21
C TYR A 41 4.49 -0.25 -7.13
N VAL A 42 5.14 -0.01 -8.27
CA VAL A 42 6.55 0.43 -8.35
C VAL A 42 6.55 1.80 -9.00
N LEU A 43 7.12 2.78 -8.28
CA LEU A 43 7.17 4.19 -8.70
C LEU A 43 8.55 4.56 -9.27
N SER A 44 9.58 3.82 -8.89
CA SER A 44 10.96 3.95 -9.35
C SER A 44 11.74 2.68 -9.01
N GLU A 45 13.02 2.62 -9.38
CA GLU A 45 13.92 1.51 -9.03
C GLU A 45 14.06 1.32 -7.50
N ASP A 46 13.88 2.38 -6.71
CA ASP A 46 14.07 2.37 -5.27
C ASP A 46 12.78 2.51 -4.45
N VAL A 47 11.65 2.88 -5.08
CA VAL A 47 10.38 3.14 -4.40
C VAL A 47 9.30 2.18 -4.88
N ALA A 48 8.76 1.41 -3.94
CA ALA A 48 7.58 0.58 -4.14
C ALA A 48 6.53 0.85 -3.06
N VAL A 49 5.27 0.62 -3.41
CA VAL A 49 4.11 0.84 -2.56
C VAL A 49 3.37 -0.48 -2.35
N GLU A 50 3.09 -0.81 -1.09
CA GLU A 50 2.05 -1.75 -0.72
C GLU A 50 0.79 -0.95 -0.37
N ARG A 51 -0.33 -1.25 -1.02
CA ARG A 51 -1.62 -0.69 -0.65
C ARG A 51 -2.32 -1.66 0.29
N LYS A 52 -2.92 -1.13 1.34
CA LYS A 52 -3.72 -1.96 2.24
C LYS A 52 -4.89 -1.16 2.78
N THR A 53 -6.09 -1.72 2.66
CA THR A 53 -7.24 -1.14 3.35
C THR A 53 -7.06 -1.30 4.86
N VAL A 54 -7.66 -0.42 5.67
CA VAL A 54 -7.67 -0.57 7.13
C VAL A 54 -8.23 -1.93 7.59
N ILE A 55 -9.14 -2.50 6.81
CA ILE A 55 -9.76 -3.81 7.09
C ILE A 55 -8.74 -4.92 6.82
N ASP A 56 -8.09 -4.90 5.66
CA ASP A 56 -7.07 -5.89 5.29
C ASP A 56 -5.84 -5.80 6.20
N PHE A 57 -5.48 -4.60 6.64
CA PHE A 57 -4.38 -4.40 7.59
C PHE A 57 -4.66 -5.12 8.91
N VAL A 58 -5.87 -5.01 9.45
CA VAL A 58 -6.28 -5.74 10.65
C VAL A 58 -6.36 -7.25 10.39
N GLY A 59 -6.90 -7.64 9.23
CA GLY A 59 -6.96 -9.04 8.82
C GLY A 59 -5.59 -9.70 8.76
N THR A 60 -4.60 -9.01 8.19
CA THR A 60 -3.22 -9.51 8.07
C THR A 60 -2.47 -9.46 9.40
N LEU A 61 -2.70 -8.44 10.22
CA LEU A 61 -2.14 -8.35 11.58
C LEU A 61 -2.56 -9.55 12.44
N THR A 62 -3.83 -9.94 12.39
CA THR A 62 -4.35 -11.09 13.18
C THR A 62 -3.85 -12.44 12.66
N ARG A 63 -3.52 -12.53 11.36
CA ARG A 63 -2.96 -13.73 10.71
C ARG A 63 -1.43 -13.79 10.72
N ARG A 64 -0.76 -12.80 11.33
CA ARG A 64 0.70 -12.67 11.46
C ARG A 64 1.50 -12.53 10.16
N ASN A 65 0.85 -12.30 9.03
CA ASN A 65 1.53 -12.16 7.73
C ASN A 65 1.83 -10.70 7.33
N LEU A 66 1.35 -9.71 8.09
CA LEU A 66 1.58 -8.29 7.79
C LEU A 66 3.07 -7.95 7.66
N PHE A 67 3.89 -8.41 8.60
CA PHE A 67 5.31 -8.08 8.62
C PHE A 67 6.08 -8.79 7.52
N GLU A 68 5.71 -10.02 7.17
CA GLU A 68 6.35 -10.79 6.10
C GLU A 68 6.21 -10.06 4.76
N GLN A 69 5.01 -9.57 4.44
CA GLN A 69 4.77 -8.85 3.18
C GLN A 69 5.55 -7.52 3.12
N VAL A 70 5.43 -6.71 4.17
CA VAL A 70 6.02 -5.36 4.17
C VAL A 70 7.54 -5.41 4.31
N PHE A 71 8.11 -6.39 5.02
CA PHE A 71 9.56 -6.55 5.10
C PHE A 71 10.16 -7.24 3.88
N ALA A 72 9.44 -8.12 3.18
CA ALA A 72 9.90 -8.64 1.89
C ALA A 72 10.15 -7.51 0.88
N MET A 73 9.36 -6.43 0.93
CA MET A 73 9.62 -5.25 0.11
C MET A 73 10.95 -4.55 0.43
N LYS A 74 11.38 -4.55 1.70
CA LYS A 74 12.65 -3.91 2.11
C LYS A 74 13.88 -4.62 1.56
N GLU A 75 13.77 -5.91 1.27
CA GLU A 75 14.86 -6.69 0.69
C GLU A 75 15.08 -6.34 -0.79
N VAL A 76 14.06 -5.75 -1.45
CA VAL A 76 14.09 -5.41 -2.88
C VAL A 76 14.20 -3.91 -3.11
N TYR A 77 13.49 -3.10 -2.32
CA TYR A 77 13.38 -1.65 -2.51
C TYR A 77 13.93 -0.90 -1.30
N ALA A 78 14.75 0.12 -1.56
CA ALA A 78 15.36 0.94 -0.50
C ALA A 78 14.33 1.81 0.24
N ARG A 79 13.22 2.17 -0.42
CA ARG A 79 12.19 3.09 0.10
C ARG A 79 10.78 2.51 -0.08
N PRO A 80 10.42 1.47 0.68
CA PRO A 80 9.06 0.95 0.65
C PRO A 80 8.09 1.88 1.37
N ILE A 81 6.88 1.97 0.83
CA ILE A 81 5.79 2.78 1.35
C ILE A 81 4.59 1.87 1.58
N LEU A 82 3.97 1.97 2.75
CA LEU A 82 2.64 1.42 3.01
C LEU A 82 1.62 2.54 2.85
N VAL A 83 0.74 2.43 1.84
CA VAL A 83 -0.47 3.24 1.77
C VAL A 83 -1.56 2.54 2.58
N LEU A 84 -2.01 3.18 3.66
CA LEU A 84 -3.08 2.68 4.51
C LEU A 84 -4.39 3.39 4.15
N GLU A 85 -5.22 2.71 3.36
CA GLU A 85 -6.45 3.28 2.79
C GLU A 85 -7.67 3.04 3.70
N GLY A 86 -8.38 4.12 4.00
CA GLY A 86 -9.61 4.13 4.77
C GLY A 86 -9.45 4.71 6.17
N TYR A 87 -10.58 4.87 6.86
CA TYR A 87 -10.62 5.50 8.17
C TYR A 87 -10.40 4.50 9.30
N LEU A 88 -9.27 4.58 10.01
CA LEU A 88 -8.95 3.70 11.15
C LEU A 88 -10.04 3.68 12.24
N GLY A 89 -10.79 4.77 12.44
CA GLY A 89 -11.85 4.82 13.44
C GLY A 89 -13.02 3.86 13.15
N ILE A 90 -13.16 3.36 11.90
CA ILE A 90 -14.15 2.34 11.57
C ILE A 90 -13.90 1.04 12.32
N LEU A 91 -12.63 0.73 12.66
CA LEU A 91 -12.24 -0.51 13.32
C LEU A 91 -12.91 -0.70 14.67
N LYS A 92 -13.20 0.40 15.39
CA LYS A 92 -13.94 0.38 16.66
C LYS A 92 -15.36 -0.16 16.51
N LYS A 93 -15.94 -0.10 15.30
CA LYS A 93 -17.30 -0.55 15.00
C LYS A 93 -17.33 -1.96 14.40
N ILE A 94 -16.34 -2.29 13.57
CA ILE A 94 -16.39 -3.51 12.73
C ILE A 94 -15.45 -4.62 13.21
N SER A 95 -14.59 -4.35 14.19
CA SER A 95 -13.62 -5.32 14.70
C SER A 95 -13.57 -5.30 16.22
N LYS A 96 -13.27 -6.46 16.81
CA LYS A 96 -12.96 -6.61 18.25
C LYS A 96 -11.47 -6.37 18.55
N ILE A 97 -10.68 -5.96 17.56
CA ILE A 97 -9.25 -5.76 17.74
C ILE A 97 -8.98 -4.65 18.75
N ASN A 98 -7.99 -4.88 19.61
CA ASN A 98 -7.48 -3.83 20.48
C ASN A 98 -6.72 -2.80 19.65
N MET A 99 -7.12 -1.53 19.72
CA MET A 99 -6.45 -0.45 18.98
C MET A 99 -4.96 -0.31 19.33
N ASN A 100 -4.55 -0.68 20.54
CA ASN A 100 -3.12 -0.69 20.91
C ASN A 100 -2.32 -1.70 20.08
N SER A 101 -2.93 -2.82 19.65
CA SER A 101 -2.29 -3.77 18.73
C SER A 101 -2.09 -3.14 17.34
N VAL A 102 -3.07 -2.36 16.87
CA VAL A 102 -2.98 -1.63 15.60
C VAL A 102 -1.88 -0.58 15.67
N TYR A 103 -1.87 0.25 16.72
CA TYR A 103 -0.83 1.26 16.91
C TYR A 103 0.55 0.66 17.11
N GLY A 104 0.65 -0.46 17.84
CA GLY A 104 1.91 -1.20 18.01
C GLY A 104 2.45 -1.72 16.68
N ALA A 105 1.58 -2.23 15.80
CA ALA A 105 1.97 -2.67 14.47
C ALA A 105 2.47 -1.50 13.60
N LEU A 106 1.72 -0.40 13.54
CA LEU A 106 2.12 0.80 12.80
C LEU A 106 3.44 1.39 13.32
N ALA A 107 3.61 1.47 14.64
CA ALA A 107 4.84 1.93 15.26
C ALA A 107 6.02 1.00 14.93
N THR A 108 5.80 -0.31 14.90
CA THR A 108 6.83 -1.29 14.51
C THR A 108 7.24 -1.10 13.05
N LEU A 109 6.29 -0.93 12.14
CA LEU A 109 6.59 -0.65 10.73
C LEU A 109 7.37 0.65 10.56
N ALA A 110 6.93 1.74 11.20
CA ALA A 110 7.61 3.03 11.15
C ALA A 110 9.03 2.96 11.71
N ARG A 111 9.24 2.27 12.85
CA ARG A 111 10.58 2.05 13.43
C ARG A 111 11.51 1.24 12.53
N ASN A 112 10.96 0.40 11.66
CA ASN A 112 11.72 -0.36 10.68
C ASN A 112 11.91 0.39 9.35
N GLY A 113 11.64 1.70 9.30
CA GLY A 113 11.90 2.52 8.13
C GLY A 113 10.88 2.36 7.00
N ILE A 114 9.69 1.82 7.30
CA ILE A 114 8.56 1.82 6.37
C ILE A 114 7.84 3.16 6.50
N SER A 115 7.77 3.91 5.40
CA SER A 115 6.94 5.11 5.35
C SER A 115 5.47 4.72 5.30
N ILE A 116 4.63 5.34 6.12
CA ILE A 116 3.18 5.04 6.17
C ILE A 116 2.42 6.29 5.73
N VAL A 117 1.64 6.17 4.66
CA VAL A 117 0.83 7.25 4.10
C VAL A 117 -0.65 6.91 4.25
N PRO A 118 -1.40 7.58 5.14
CA PRO A 118 -2.83 7.36 5.27
C PRO A 118 -3.60 8.04 4.14
N THR A 119 -4.55 7.33 3.54
CA THR A 119 -5.47 7.88 2.53
C THR A 119 -6.91 7.54 2.91
N LEU A 120 -7.88 8.35 2.52
CA LEU A 120 -9.29 8.08 2.86
C LEU A 120 -9.95 7.13 1.87
N ASP A 121 -9.54 7.19 0.61
CA ASP A 121 -10.14 6.45 -0.50
C ASP A 121 -9.14 6.26 -1.64
N SER A 122 -9.57 5.46 -2.62
CA SER A 122 -8.78 5.14 -3.81
C SER A 122 -8.48 6.36 -4.70
N LYS A 123 -9.21 7.47 -4.56
CA LYS A 123 -8.90 8.72 -5.30
C LYS A 123 -7.74 9.46 -4.65
N SER A 124 -7.65 9.42 -3.33
CA SER A 124 -6.56 10.03 -2.56
C SER A 124 -5.28 9.18 -2.61
N THR A 125 -5.42 7.88 -2.87
CA THR A 125 -4.30 6.96 -3.13
C THR A 125 -3.67 7.19 -4.51
N ALA A 126 -4.46 7.62 -5.50
CA ALA A 126 -4.01 7.92 -6.85
C ALA A 126 -3.37 9.32 -6.94
#